data_AF-A0A6M2E4C1-F1
#
_entry.id   AF-A0A6M2E4C1-F1
#
_cell.length_a   1.000
_cell.length_b   1.000
_cell.length_c   1.000
_cell.angle_alpha   90.00
_cell.angle_beta   90.00
_cell.angle_gamma   90.00
#
_symmetry.space_group_name_H-M   'P 1'
#
loop_
_entity.id
_entity.type
_entity.pdbx_description
1 polymer ?
#
loop_
_entity_poly.entity_id
_entity_poly.type
_entity_poly.pdbx_seq_one_letter_code
_entity_poly.pdbx_strand_id
1 'polypeptide(L)'
;MKHRALWNHNRYEVVRAVWKGIMVPGLTFGNAVLCMKSEVQSNLEVRQRSVGRLALGAHGSTPNEGVQGDMGWASFEVREAISKLKFDQRLAEMEETRWAGKVYKYLYMKVLNTKWTNRTRKLRCKYVQVKEGEQNTSVEGEAKETERKLWLERMP
;
A
#
# COMPACT_ATOMS: atom_id res chain seq x y z
N MET A 1 -14.78 37.65 27.56
CA MET A 1 -13.51 37.32 26.88
C MET A 1 -13.44 35.81 26.71
N LYS A 2 -13.53 35.31 25.47
CA LYS A 2 -13.53 33.85 25.20
C LYS A 2 -12.09 33.36 25.36
N HIS A 3 -11.84 32.45 26.30
CA HIS A 3 -10.59 31.71 26.41
C HIS A 3 -10.35 30.93 25.10
N ARG A 4 -9.67 31.55 24.13
CA ARG A 4 -9.08 30.84 22.98
C ARG A 4 -7.87 30.08 23.53
N ALA A 5 -7.99 28.76 23.56
CA ALA A 5 -6.95 27.87 24.03
C ALA A 5 -5.61 28.15 23.32
N LEU A 6 -4.53 28.18 24.11
CA LEU A 6 -3.12 28.32 23.69
C LEU A 6 -2.59 27.14 22.84
N TRP A 7 -3.45 26.15 22.54
CA TRP A 7 -3.09 24.88 21.91
C TRP A 7 -4.00 24.58 20.70
N ASN A 8 -4.00 25.47 19.71
CA ASN A 8 -4.62 25.17 18.42
C ASN A 8 -3.74 24.18 17.64
N HIS A 9 -3.73 22.91 18.04
CA HIS A 9 -3.13 21.87 17.21
C HIS A 9 -4.01 21.67 15.97
N ASN A 10 -3.37 21.70 14.80
CA ASN A 10 -4.05 21.44 13.54
C ASN A 10 -4.53 19.97 13.53
N ARG A 11 -5.85 19.76 13.63
CA ARG A 11 -6.45 18.42 13.64
C ARG A 11 -5.96 17.56 12.48
N TYR A 12 -5.82 18.17 11.29
CA TYR A 12 -5.31 17.48 10.11
C TYR A 12 -3.92 16.90 10.35
N GLU A 13 -2.99 17.70 10.89
CA GLU A 13 -1.61 17.28 11.13
C GLU A 13 -1.52 16.18 12.18
N VAL A 14 -2.25 16.33 13.29
CA VAL A 14 -2.25 15.33 14.37
C VAL A 14 -2.80 14.00 13.87
N VAL A 15 -3.98 14.00 13.23
CA VAL A 15 -4.60 12.77 12.73
C VAL A 15 -3.74 12.14 11.63
N ARG A 16 -3.18 12.94 10.73
CA ARG A 16 -2.29 12.46 9.67
C ARG A 16 -1.01 11.84 10.24
N ALA A 17 -0.42 12.45 11.27
CA ALA A 17 0.78 11.94 11.92
C ALA A 17 0.51 10.62 12.64
N VAL A 18 -0.56 10.53 13.42
CA VAL A 18 -0.96 9.30 14.13
C VAL A 18 -1.27 8.17 13.12
N TRP A 19 -2.00 8.49 12.05
CA TRP A 19 -2.35 7.51 11.03
C TRP A 19 -1.12 6.96 10.31
N LYS A 20 -0.21 7.83 9.84
CA LYS A 20 1.00 7.41 9.12
C LYS A 20 2.04 6.77 10.04
N GLY A 21 2.18 7.25 11.28
CA GLY A 21 3.21 6.80 12.21
C GLY A 21 2.86 5.51 12.95
N ILE A 22 1.59 5.28 13.27
CA ILE A 22 1.18 4.17 14.14
C ILE A 22 0.25 3.21 13.40
N MET A 23 -0.86 3.73 12.87
CA MET A 23 -1.93 2.88 12.34
C MET A 23 -1.50 2.16 11.06
N VAL A 24 -0.91 2.86 10.10
CA VAL A 24 -0.48 2.27 8.83
C VAL A 24 0.56 1.16 9.05
N PRO A 25 1.66 1.36 9.80
CA PRO A 25 2.61 0.28 10.09
C PRO A 25 1.98 -0.91 10.80
N GLY A 26 1.09 -0.67 11.77
CA GLY A 26 0.38 -1.73 12.48
C GLY A 26 -0.55 -2.55 11.58
N LEU A 27 -1.34 -1.87 10.73
CA LEU A 27 -2.28 -2.52 9.80
C LEU A 27 -1.60 -3.20 8.63
N THR A 28 -0.39 -2.76 8.26
CA THR A 28 0.37 -3.33 7.14
C THR A 28 1.45 -4.32 7.60
N PHE A 29 1.51 -4.62 8.90
CA PHE A 29 2.44 -5.59 9.45
C PHE A 29 2.24 -6.96 8.79
N GLY A 30 3.33 -7.51 8.26
CA GLY A 30 3.30 -8.82 7.58
C GLY A 30 2.73 -8.80 6.16
N ASN A 31 2.38 -7.64 5.57
CA ASN A 31 1.88 -7.55 4.18
C ASN A 31 2.81 -8.19 3.14
N ALA A 32 4.12 -8.16 3.40
CA ALA A 32 5.12 -8.81 2.55
C ALA A 32 4.86 -10.32 2.37
N VAL A 33 4.36 -11.00 3.41
CA VAL A 33 4.22 -12.48 3.45
C VAL A 33 2.76 -12.92 3.45
N LEU A 34 1.88 -12.24 4.20
CA LEU A 34 0.48 -12.62 4.34
C LEU A 34 -0.35 -12.13 3.15
N CYS A 35 -1.33 -12.92 2.72
CA CYS A 35 -2.31 -12.50 1.72
C CYS A 35 -3.64 -12.24 2.41
N MET A 36 -4.02 -10.96 2.50
CA MET A 36 -5.32 -10.58 3.05
C MET A 36 -6.46 -11.00 2.11
N LYS A 37 -7.62 -11.32 2.70
CA LYS A 37 -8.85 -11.50 1.92
C LYS A 37 -9.27 -10.16 1.32
N SER A 38 -9.87 -10.19 0.13
CA SER A 38 -10.37 -8.98 -0.56
C SER A 38 -11.35 -8.18 0.30
N GLU A 39 -12.21 -8.86 1.05
CA GLU A 39 -13.18 -8.25 1.98
C GLU A 39 -12.49 -7.46 3.11
N VAL A 40 -11.39 -7.98 3.64
CA VAL A 40 -10.65 -7.28 4.70
C VAL A 40 -9.98 -6.04 4.12
N GLN A 41 -9.41 -6.18 2.92
CA GLN A 41 -8.77 -5.07 2.20
C GLN A 41 -9.76 -3.96 1.86
N SER A 42 -10.96 -4.28 1.36
CA SER A 42 -11.99 -3.28 1.05
C SER A 42 -12.49 -2.57 2.32
N ASN A 43 -12.66 -3.30 3.43
CA ASN A 43 -13.02 -2.72 4.71
C ASN A 43 -11.94 -1.77 5.26
N LEU A 44 -10.66 -2.10 5.08
CA LEU A 44 -9.55 -1.23 5.45
C LEU A 44 -9.54 0.07 4.63
N GLU A 45 -9.83 0.00 3.33
CA GLU A 45 -9.97 1.19 2.47
C GLU A 45 -11.11 2.10 2.94
N VAL A 46 -12.28 1.52 3.26
CA VAL A 46 -13.43 2.29 3.78
C VAL A 46 -13.05 3.00 5.09
N ARG A 47 -12.35 2.30 6.00
CA ARG A 47 -11.87 2.88 7.26
C ARG A 47 -10.80 3.95 7.04
N GLN A 48 -9.89 3.78 6.08
CA GLN A 48 -8.92 4.82 5.74
C GLN A 48 -9.63 6.09 5.27
N ARG A 49 -10.65 5.97 4.42
CA ARG A 49 -11.42 7.14 3.93
C ARG A 49 -12.22 7.80 5.04
N SER A 50 -12.76 7.05 6.00
CA SER A 50 -13.46 7.65 7.15
C SER A 50 -12.49 8.45 8.03
N VAL A 51 -11.27 7.95 8.26
CA VAL A 51 -10.23 8.72 8.96
C VAL A 51 -9.81 9.95 8.16
N GLY A 52 -9.69 9.83 6.84
CA GLY A 52 -9.38 10.98 5.97
C GLY A 52 -10.43 12.09 6.08
N ARG A 53 -11.72 11.74 6.05
CA ARG A 53 -12.81 12.70 6.26
C ARG A 53 -12.76 13.35 7.64
N LEU A 54 -12.47 12.58 8.69
CA LEU A 54 -12.32 13.10 10.05
C LEU A 54 -11.16 14.10 10.15
N ALA A 55 -10.02 13.80 9.52
CA ALA A 55 -8.85 14.68 9.50
C ALA A 55 -9.16 16.01 8.80
N LEU A 56 -9.76 15.93 7.61
CA LEU A 56 -10.13 17.09 6.79
C LEU A 56 -11.33 17.87 7.34
N GLY A 57 -12.15 17.26 8.19
CA GLY A 57 -13.45 17.82 8.57
C GLY A 57 -14.47 17.82 7.45
N ALA A 58 -14.29 16.91 6.48
CA ALA A 58 -15.12 16.84 5.30
C ALA A 58 -16.47 16.16 5.59
N HIS A 59 -17.51 16.55 4.86
CA HIS A 59 -18.83 15.94 5.00
C HIS A 59 -18.81 14.47 4.57
N GLY A 60 -19.75 13.65 5.08
CA GLY A 60 -19.85 12.22 4.75
C GLY A 60 -20.02 11.96 3.25
N SER A 61 -20.66 12.88 2.52
CA SER A 61 -20.88 12.81 1.07
C SER A 61 -19.69 13.25 0.22
N THR A 62 -18.55 13.62 0.82
CA THR A 62 -17.38 14.07 0.07
C THR A 62 -16.86 12.94 -0.82
N PRO A 63 -16.56 13.20 -2.12
CA PRO A 63 -16.00 12.22 -3.04
C PRO A 63 -14.79 11.50 -2.46
N ASN A 64 -14.72 10.17 -2.66
CA ASN A 64 -13.66 9.33 -2.09
C ASN A 64 -12.28 9.72 -2.65
N GLU A 65 -12.25 10.03 -3.94
CA GLU A 65 -11.07 10.36 -4.71
C GLU A 65 -10.45 11.68 -4.23
N GLY A 66 -11.29 12.67 -3.89
CA GLY A 66 -10.87 13.95 -3.31
C GLY A 66 -10.28 13.78 -1.91
N VAL A 67 -10.96 13.02 -1.04
CA VAL A 67 -10.43 12.70 0.30
C VAL A 67 -9.08 11.98 0.21
N GLN A 68 -8.93 11.03 -0.69
CA GLN A 68 -7.68 10.31 -0.85
C GLN A 68 -6.55 11.20 -1.41
N GLY A 69 -6.88 12.08 -2.37
CA GLY A 69 -5.98 13.06 -2.95
C GLY A 69 -5.46 14.08 -1.92
N ASP A 70 -6.37 14.73 -1.19
CA ASP A 70 -6.03 15.75 -0.18
C ASP A 70 -5.21 15.16 0.99
N MET A 71 -5.47 13.91 1.35
CA MET A 71 -4.68 13.22 2.38
C MET A 71 -3.29 12.79 1.86
N GLY A 72 -3.11 12.64 0.54
CA GLY A 72 -1.91 12.11 -0.07
C GLY A 72 -1.59 10.71 0.44
N TRP A 73 -2.62 9.86 0.55
CA TRP A 73 -2.50 8.50 1.08
C TRP A 73 -2.60 7.48 -0.06
N ALA A 74 -1.59 6.59 -0.12
CA ALA A 74 -1.65 5.41 -0.96
C ALA A 74 -2.71 4.42 -0.44
N SER A 75 -3.36 3.73 -1.37
CA SER A 75 -4.24 2.59 -1.09
C SER A 75 -3.48 1.45 -0.40
N PHE A 76 -4.20 0.64 0.37
CA PHE A 76 -3.70 -0.59 0.95
C PHE A 76 -3.27 -1.60 -0.11
N GLU A 77 -3.89 -1.60 -1.30
CA GLU A 77 -3.46 -2.45 -2.42
C GLU A 77 -2.06 -2.07 -2.90
N VAL A 78 -1.78 -0.78 -3.07
CA VAL A 78 -0.45 -0.31 -3.47
C VAL A 78 0.58 -0.60 -2.39
N ARG A 79 0.23 -0.41 -1.12
CA ARG A 79 1.11 -0.76 0.01
C ARG A 79 1.44 -2.25 0.04
N GLU A 80 0.44 -3.10 -0.19
CA GLU A 80 0.60 -4.54 -0.31
C GLU A 80 1.54 -4.89 -1.48
N ALA A 81 1.31 -4.28 -2.66
CA ALA A 81 2.13 -4.48 -3.86
C ALA A 81 3.60 -4.15 -3.59
N ILE A 82 3.89 -2.95 -3.08
CA ILE A 82 5.25 -2.50 -2.78
C ILE A 82 5.93 -3.48 -1.81
N SER A 83 5.23 -3.90 -0.76
CA SER A 83 5.79 -4.76 0.27
C SER A 83 6.09 -6.17 -0.26
N LYS A 84 5.17 -6.75 -1.03
CA LYS A 84 5.33 -8.08 -1.62
C LYS A 84 6.40 -8.12 -2.71
N LEU A 85 6.41 -7.12 -3.59
CA LEU A 85 7.38 -7.06 -4.68
C LEU A 85 8.80 -6.81 -4.17
N LYS A 86 8.99 -5.93 -3.18
CA LYS A 86 10.29 -5.76 -2.50
C LYS A 86 10.75 -7.06 -1.83
N PHE A 87 9.82 -7.79 -1.20
CA PHE A 87 10.14 -9.07 -0.56
C PHE A 87 10.46 -10.18 -1.58
N ASP A 88 9.73 -10.23 -2.69
CA ASP A 88 9.97 -11.16 -3.80
C ASP A 88 11.36 -10.93 -4.42
N GLN A 89 11.73 -9.68 -4.69
CA GLN A 89 13.08 -9.35 -5.15
C GLN A 89 14.15 -9.78 -4.13
N ARG A 90 13.93 -9.49 -2.84
CA ARG A 90 14.84 -9.90 -1.77
C ARG A 90 14.99 -11.43 -1.68
N LEU A 91 13.92 -12.19 -1.93
CA LEU A 91 13.98 -13.66 -1.94
C LEU A 91 14.76 -14.19 -3.16
N ALA A 92 14.61 -13.55 -4.32
CA ALA A 92 15.34 -13.91 -5.52
C ALA A 92 16.86 -13.69 -5.38
N GLU A 93 17.27 -12.61 -4.73
CA GLU A 93 18.67 -12.27 -4.44
C GLU A 93 19.25 -13.05 -3.24
N MET A 94 18.43 -13.82 -2.51
CA MET A 94 18.86 -14.47 -1.28
C MET A 94 19.73 -15.72 -1.55
N GLU A 95 20.80 -15.86 -0.79
CA GLU A 95 21.65 -17.06 -0.81
C GLU A 95 20.91 -18.32 -0.32
N GLU A 96 21.26 -19.47 -0.90
CA GLU A 96 20.65 -20.79 -0.62
C GLU A 96 20.94 -21.33 0.79
N THR A 97 21.89 -20.74 1.48
CA THR A 97 22.20 -21.04 2.89
C THR A 97 21.01 -20.72 3.79
N ARG A 98 20.15 -19.76 3.40
CA ARG A 98 18.99 -19.34 4.17
C ARG A 98 17.74 -20.13 3.76
N TRP A 99 17.01 -20.63 4.77
CA TRP A 99 15.78 -21.40 4.57
C TRP A 99 14.75 -20.70 3.67
N ALA A 100 14.57 -19.39 3.81
CA ALA A 100 13.62 -18.65 2.99
C ALA A 100 13.98 -18.68 1.48
N GLY A 101 15.25 -18.48 1.15
CA GLY A 101 15.74 -18.59 -0.24
C GLY A 101 15.66 -20.02 -0.76
N LYS A 102 16.04 -21.01 0.07
CA LYS A 102 15.94 -22.44 -0.27
C LYS A 102 14.50 -22.87 -0.58
N VAL A 103 13.55 -22.50 0.27
CA VAL A 103 12.13 -22.78 0.07
C VAL A 103 11.60 -22.06 -1.17
N TYR A 104 11.98 -20.80 -1.38
CA TYR A 104 11.56 -20.05 -2.56
C TYR A 104 12.02 -20.71 -3.86
N LYS A 105 13.31 -21.07 -3.95
CA LYS A 105 13.87 -21.79 -5.11
C LYS A 105 13.24 -23.16 -5.29
N TYR A 106 13.01 -23.90 -4.20
CA TYR A 106 12.32 -25.18 -4.25
C TYR A 106 10.89 -25.06 -4.82
N LEU A 107 10.11 -24.09 -4.33
CA LEU A 107 8.76 -23.82 -4.83
C LEU A 107 8.77 -23.45 -6.32
N TYR A 108 9.75 -22.65 -6.75
CA TYR A 108 9.94 -22.29 -8.15
C TYR A 108 10.29 -23.51 -9.02
N MET A 109 11.28 -24.30 -8.63
CA MET A 109 11.69 -25.51 -9.36
C MET A 109 10.58 -26.57 -9.45
N LYS A 110 9.72 -26.66 -8.44
CA LYS A 110 8.57 -27.57 -8.40
C LYS A 110 7.30 -26.98 -9.03
N VAL A 111 7.34 -25.75 -9.54
CA VAL A 111 6.20 -25.05 -10.16
C VAL A 111 4.97 -25.00 -9.23
N LEU A 112 5.22 -24.84 -7.92
CA LEU A 112 4.16 -24.82 -6.92
C LEU A 112 3.62 -23.40 -6.74
N ASN A 113 2.42 -23.18 -7.26
CA ASN A 113 1.74 -21.89 -7.18
C ASN A 113 0.99 -21.74 -5.85
N THR A 114 1.64 -21.11 -4.86
CA THR A 114 0.99 -20.76 -3.61
C THR A 114 0.02 -19.58 -3.79
N LYS A 115 -0.89 -19.37 -2.82
CA LYS A 115 -1.74 -18.17 -2.77
C LYS A 115 -0.90 -16.88 -2.83
N TRP A 116 0.26 -16.89 -2.17
CA TRP A 116 1.21 -15.79 -2.20
C TRP A 116 1.80 -15.58 -3.58
N THR A 117 2.32 -16.62 -4.23
CA THR A 117 2.90 -16.55 -5.58
C THR A 117 1.88 -16.00 -6.59
N ASN A 118 0.64 -16.50 -6.54
CA ASN A 118 -0.44 -16.05 -7.40
C ASN A 118 -0.79 -14.57 -7.16
N ARG A 119 -0.86 -14.14 -5.91
CA ARG A 119 -1.14 -12.74 -5.55
C ARG A 119 0.00 -11.83 -5.98
N THR A 120 1.25 -12.19 -5.70
CA THR A 120 2.45 -11.44 -6.10
C THR A 120 2.52 -11.31 -7.62
N ARG A 121 2.24 -12.37 -8.38
CA ARG A 121 2.18 -12.30 -9.85
C ARG A 121 1.10 -11.33 -10.35
N LYS A 122 -0.11 -11.38 -9.79
CA LYS A 122 -1.19 -10.43 -10.13
C LYS A 122 -0.79 -8.98 -9.85
N LEU A 123 -0.16 -8.72 -8.70
CA LEU A 123 0.29 -7.39 -8.33
C LEU A 123 1.46 -6.92 -9.20
N ARG A 124 2.39 -7.81 -9.54
CA ARG A 124 3.48 -7.53 -10.48
C ARG A 124 2.91 -7.11 -11.84
N CYS A 125 2.00 -7.88 -12.41
CA CYS A 125 1.35 -7.53 -13.68
C CYS A 125 0.59 -6.20 -13.65
N LYS A 126 0.04 -5.82 -12.49
CA LYS A 126 -0.73 -4.57 -12.34
C LYS A 126 0.16 -3.34 -12.16
N TYR A 127 1.24 -3.44 -11.40
CA TYR A 127 2.02 -2.29 -10.94
C TYR A 127 3.42 -2.17 -11.55
N VAL A 128 3.97 -3.27 -12.05
CA VAL A 128 5.29 -3.29 -12.72
C VAL A 128 5.03 -3.51 -14.20
N GLN A 129 5.15 -2.45 -14.99
CA GLN A 129 5.23 -2.61 -16.44
C GLN A 129 6.65 -3.09 -16.74
N VAL A 130 6.79 -4.27 -17.35
CA VAL A 130 8.08 -4.73 -17.86
C VAL A 130 8.46 -3.80 -19.01
N LYS A 131 9.21 -2.73 -18.72
CA LYS A 131 9.96 -2.01 -19.74
C LYS A 131 11.22 -2.82 -20.00
N GLU A 132 11.34 -3.39 -21.20
CA GLU A 132 12.60 -3.97 -21.66
C GLU A 132 13.68 -2.87 -21.62
N GLY A 133 14.60 -2.96 -20.65
CA GLY A 133 15.82 -2.14 -20.63
C GLY A 133 16.12 -1.28 -19.39
N GLU A 134 15.20 -1.11 -18.43
CA GLU A 134 15.47 -0.29 -17.22
C GLU A 134 15.59 -1.18 -15.97
N GLN A 135 16.83 -1.44 -15.53
CA GLN A 135 17.12 -2.32 -14.39
C GLN A 135 16.97 -1.68 -13.00
N ASN A 136 16.58 -0.41 -12.86
CA ASN A 136 16.60 0.27 -11.55
C ASN A 136 15.48 1.30 -11.34
N THR A 137 14.26 1.02 -11.77
CA THR A 137 13.10 1.77 -11.27
C THR A 137 12.71 1.21 -9.90
N SER A 138 12.70 2.08 -8.87
CA SER A 138 12.23 1.68 -7.55
C SER A 138 10.78 1.21 -7.67
N VAL A 139 10.51 -0.05 -7.30
CA VAL A 139 9.16 -0.66 -7.25
C VAL A 139 8.13 0.25 -6.58
N GLU A 140 8.59 1.05 -5.61
CA GLU A 140 7.76 2.03 -4.92
C GLU A 140 7.36 3.22 -5.79
N GLY A 141 8.26 3.70 -6.66
CA GLY A 141 7.96 4.75 -7.62
C GLY A 141 6.97 4.29 -8.67
N GLU A 142 7.17 3.10 -9.25
CA GLU A 142 6.29 2.55 -10.28
C GLU A 142 4.88 2.32 -9.76
N ALA A 143 4.74 1.71 -8.58
CA ALA A 143 3.44 1.45 -7.97
C ALA A 143 2.67 2.73 -7.65
N LYS A 144 3.37 3.78 -7.19
CA LYS A 144 2.75 5.11 -6.96
C LYS A 144 2.37 5.79 -8.26
N GLU A 145 3.18 5.64 -9.32
CA GLU A 145 2.88 6.23 -10.63
C GLU A 145 1.68 5.56 -11.30
N THR A 146 1.59 4.23 -11.25
CA THR A 146 0.43 3.49 -11.74
C THR A 146 -0.83 3.84 -10.95
N GLU A 147 -0.74 3.96 -9.62
CA GLU A 147 -1.84 4.45 -8.80
C GLU A 147 -2.29 5.85 -9.22
N ARG A 148 -1.34 6.75 -9.47
CA ARG A 148 -1.64 8.11 -9.94
C ARG A 148 -2.34 8.10 -11.30
N LYS A 149 -1.89 7.29 -12.26
CA LYS A 149 -2.54 7.16 -13.58
C LYS A 149 -3.97 6.65 -13.45
N LEU A 150 -4.17 5.58 -12.68
CA LEU A 150 -5.50 5.02 -12.40
C LEU A 150 -6.41 5.99 -11.65
N TRP A 151 -5.86 6.91 -10.86
CA TRP A 151 -6.61 7.95 -10.17
C TRP A 151 -7.04 9.05 -11.15
N LEU A 152 -6.15 9.50 -12.04
CA LEU A 152 -6.47 10.48 -13.08
C LEU A 152 -7.56 9.99 -14.04
N GLU A 153 -7.51 8.71 -14.45
CA GLU A 153 -8.54 8.11 -15.31
C GLU A 153 -9.94 8.03 -14.66
N ARG A 154 -10.02 8.07 -13.33
CA ARG A 154 -11.29 8.05 -12.58
C ARG A 154 -11.86 9.44 -12.34
N MET A 155 -11.11 10.50 -12.64
CA MET A 155 -11.62 11.86 -12.58
C MET A 155 -12.24 12.22 -13.93
N PRO A 156 -13.57 12.43 -14.01
CA PRO A 156 -14.20 13.01 -15.19
C PRO A 156 -13.82 14.48 -15.38
#